data_AF-Q4WWT2-F1
#
_entry.id   AF-Q4WWT2-F1
#
_cell.length_a   1.000
_cell.length_b   1.000
_cell.length_c   1.000
_cell.angle_alpha   90.00
_cell.angle_beta   90.00
_cell.angle_gamma   90.00
#
_symmetry.space_group_name_H-M   'P 1'
#
loop_
_entity.id
_entity.type
_entity.pdbx_description
1 polymer ?
#
loop_
_entity_poly.entity_id
_entity_poly.type
_entity_poly.pdbx_seq_one_letter_code
_entity_poly.pdbx_strand_id
1 'polypeptide(L)'
;MPPSAALSDGVKRPRVNWCAARASPNPNLNTIGVLDNITTTRNQQPWPPSHSALQSRLLQDLQGPSSSDSELKIVGEYGLRNKREVWRVQLTLSKIRRAARELLTLDEKDPKRLFEGNALIRRLVRIGVLDESRMKLDYVLALRVEDFLERRLQTCVYKLGLAKSIHHARVLIKQRHIRVGKQIVNVPSYMVRLDSQKHIDFALTSPYGGGRPGRVQRKKAAAAAGGDGEEAEEDEE
;
A
#
# COMPACT_ATOMS: atom_id res chain seq x y z
N MET A 1 -27.42 -12.23 -60.98
CA MET A 1 -26.41 -12.03 -62.03
C MET A 1 -25.43 -10.94 -61.54
N PRO A 2 -24.12 -11.09 -61.78
CA PRO A 2 -22.99 -10.54 -60.97
C PRO A 2 -22.55 -9.12 -61.48
N PRO A 3 -21.37 -8.50 -61.14
CA PRO A 3 -20.19 -8.97 -60.38
C PRO A 3 -19.40 -7.96 -59.48
N SER A 4 -18.43 -8.54 -58.74
CA SER A 4 -17.02 -8.10 -58.48
C SER A 4 -16.56 -7.07 -57.42
N ALA A 5 -15.39 -7.43 -56.83
CA ALA A 5 -14.34 -6.67 -56.11
C ALA A 5 -14.51 -6.46 -54.59
N ALA A 6 -13.48 -6.48 -53.72
CA ALA A 6 -12.08 -6.91 -53.72
C ALA A 6 -11.49 -6.73 -52.29
N LEU A 7 -10.31 -7.30 -52.06
CA LEU A 7 -9.25 -6.91 -51.10
C LEU A 7 -9.30 -7.36 -49.63
N SER A 8 -8.58 -8.45 -49.41
CA SER A 8 -7.81 -8.81 -48.21
C SER A 8 -6.43 -8.16 -48.25
N ASP A 9 -5.95 -7.54 -47.17
CA ASP A 9 -4.52 -7.24 -46.97
C ASP A 9 -4.09 -7.41 -45.51
N GLY A 10 -3.20 -8.40 -45.30
CA GLY A 10 -2.52 -8.68 -44.04
C GLY A 10 -1.08 -8.20 -44.10
N VAL A 11 -0.72 -7.23 -43.27
CA VAL A 11 0.60 -6.61 -43.21
C VAL A 11 1.59 -7.49 -42.42
N LYS A 12 2.56 -8.10 -43.13
CA LYS A 12 3.77 -8.72 -42.56
C LYS A 12 4.88 -7.67 -42.43
N ARG A 13 5.57 -7.65 -41.28
CA ARG A 13 6.77 -6.81 -41.03
C ARG A 13 8.05 -7.48 -41.56
N PRO A 14 9.03 -6.73 -42.11
CA PRO A 14 10.26 -7.30 -42.67
C PRO A 14 11.37 -7.45 -41.61
N ARG A 15 12.19 -8.50 -41.75
CA ARG A 15 13.51 -8.63 -41.12
C ARG A 15 14.54 -7.98 -42.02
N VAL A 16 15.27 -7.00 -41.49
CA VAL A 16 16.43 -6.39 -42.13
C VAL A 16 17.66 -7.29 -41.97
N ASN A 17 18.26 -7.67 -43.09
CA ASN A 17 19.62 -8.18 -43.18
C ASN A 17 20.56 -7.00 -43.39
N TRP A 18 21.68 -6.95 -42.68
CA TRP A 18 22.79 -6.04 -42.95
C TRP A 18 24.06 -6.82 -43.30
N CYS A 19 24.80 -6.23 -44.24
CA CYS A 19 25.75 -6.83 -45.15
C CYS A 19 27.14 -7.14 -44.58
N ALA A 20 27.74 -8.15 -45.25
CA ALA A 20 29.10 -8.26 -45.79
C ALA A 20 30.24 -7.32 -45.34
N ALA A 21 31.44 -7.90 -45.16
CA ALA A 21 32.65 -7.51 -45.88
C ALA A 21 33.77 -8.59 -45.77
N ARG A 22 34.41 -8.87 -46.90
CA ARG A 22 35.56 -9.78 -47.11
C ARG A 22 36.87 -9.15 -46.64
N ALA A 23 37.83 -9.98 -46.23
CA ALA A 23 39.23 -9.84 -46.65
C ALA A 23 39.99 -11.17 -46.45
N SER A 24 40.61 -11.68 -47.51
CA SER A 24 41.72 -12.64 -47.45
C SER A 24 42.90 -12.01 -48.19
N PRO A 25 44.12 -12.24 -47.70
CA PRO A 25 45.22 -12.56 -48.62
C PRO A 25 46.12 -13.70 -48.12
N ASN A 26 46.48 -14.59 -49.04
CA ASN A 26 47.63 -15.53 -48.98
C ASN A 26 48.82 -14.88 -49.72
N PRO A 27 50.05 -15.47 -49.78
CA PRO A 27 50.79 -16.36 -48.86
C PRO A 27 52.29 -15.95 -48.69
N ASN A 28 53.03 -16.73 -47.88
CA ASN A 28 54.50 -16.94 -47.85
C ASN A 28 55.43 -15.77 -47.51
N LEU A 29 56.12 -15.88 -46.37
CA LEU A 29 57.57 -15.63 -46.24
C LEU A 29 58.11 -16.41 -45.02
N ASN A 30 58.99 -17.37 -45.30
CA ASN A 30 59.85 -18.02 -44.31
C ASN A 30 60.82 -16.99 -43.71
N THR A 31 60.94 -16.92 -42.39
CA THR A 31 62.16 -16.47 -41.68
C THR A 31 62.18 -17.03 -40.26
N ILE A 32 62.97 -18.09 -40.07
CA ILE A 32 64.01 -18.28 -39.04
C ILE A 32 63.76 -17.68 -37.65
N GLY A 33 63.68 -18.56 -36.63
CA GLY A 33 64.54 -18.43 -35.44
C GLY A 33 63.88 -18.29 -34.06
N VAL A 34 64.31 -19.20 -33.18
CA VAL A 34 64.53 -19.03 -31.73
C VAL A 34 63.36 -19.35 -30.77
N LEU A 35 63.35 -20.61 -30.30
CA LEU A 35 63.45 -21.04 -28.89
C LEU A 35 63.01 -20.03 -27.79
N ASP A 36 61.99 -20.38 -27.00
CA ASP A 36 62.16 -20.81 -25.59
C ASP A 36 60.84 -20.79 -24.78
N ASN A 37 60.45 -21.99 -24.37
CA ASN A 37 59.88 -22.41 -23.07
C ASN A 37 59.21 -21.36 -22.16
N ILE A 38 57.87 -21.40 -22.08
CA ILE A 38 57.13 -20.96 -20.88
C ILE A 38 56.15 -22.05 -20.44
N THR A 39 56.52 -22.68 -19.34
CA THR A 39 55.77 -23.63 -18.53
C THR A 39 54.40 -23.08 -18.10
N THR A 40 53.36 -23.83 -18.48
CA THR A 40 52.18 -24.20 -17.68
C THR A 40 51.87 -23.37 -16.44
N THR A 41 50.89 -22.48 -16.55
CA THR A 41 49.88 -22.28 -15.49
C THR A 41 48.50 -22.45 -16.11
N ARG A 42 47.87 -23.58 -15.76
CA ARG A 42 46.52 -23.96 -16.15
C ARG A 42 45.52 -23.04 -15.45
N ASN A 43 45.26 -21.89 -16.06
CA ASN A 43 44.25 -20.94 -15.62
C ASN A 43 42.86 -21.54 -15.88
N GLN A 44 42.23 -22.10 -14.85
CA GLN A 44 40.83 -22.50 -14.92
C GLN A 44 39.97 -21.23 -14.92
N GLN A 45 39.52 -20.81 -16.10
CA GLN A 45 38.45 -19.83 -16.17
C GLN A 45 37.12 -20.48 -15.75
N PRO A 46 36.33 -19.86 -14.85
CA PRO A 46 34.97 -20.31 -14.59
C PRO A 46 34.13 -20.14 -15.86
N TRP A 47 33.31 -21.14 -16.17
CA TRP A 47 32.38 -21.10 -17.30
C TRP A 47 31.38 -19.92 -17.16
N PRO A 48 31.03 -19.22 -18.24
CA PRO A 48 29.99 -18.20 -18.20
C PRO A 48 28.64 -18.84 -17.82
N PRO A 49 27.83 -18.21 -16.95
CA PRO A 49 26.52 -18.74 -16.60
C PRO A 49 25.67 -18.93 -17.84
N SER A 50 24.99 -20.07 -17.96
CA SER A 50 24.08 -20.35 -19.05
C SER A 50 22.99 -19.28 -19.17
N HIS A 51 22.45 -19.07 -20.37
CA HIS A 51 21.40 -18.09 -20.65
C HIS A 51 20.17 -18.19 -19.71
N SER A 52 19.91 -19.38 -19.16
CA SER A 52 18.86 -19.62 -18.15
C SER A 52 19.20 -19.03 -16.78
N ALA A 53 20.47 -18.95 -16.39
CA ALA A 53 20.94 -18.33 -15.16
C ALA A 53 20.89 -16.79 -15.22
N LEU A 54 21.03 -16.21 -16.42
CA LEU A 54 20.82 -14.77 -16.64
C LEU A 54 19.34 -14.40 -16.60
N GLN A 55 18.45 -15.26 -17.11
CA GLN A 55 17.00 -15.07 -17.02
C GLN A 55 16.45 -15.20 -15.60
N SER A 56 16.98 -16.12 -14.77
CA SER A 56 16.58 -16.22 -13.37
C SER A 56 17.08 -15.05 -12.52
N ARG A 57 18.27 -14.51 -12.80
CA ARG A 57 18.83 -13.33 -12.11
C ARG A 57 18.09 -12.04 -12.47
N LEU A 58 17.76 -11.85 -13.76
CA LEU A 58 16.93 -10.73 -14.23
C LEU A 58 15.48 -10.77 -13.69
N LEU A 59 14.96 -11.96 -13.36
CA LEU A 59 13.61 -12.09 -12.78
C LEU A 59 13.59 -11.93 -11.26
N GLN A 60 14.72 -12.15 -10.57
CA GLN A 60 14.87 -11.92 -9.13
C GLN A 60 15.06 -10.43 -8.78
N ASP A 61 15.66 -9.64 -9.68
CA ASP A 61 15.83 -8.18 -9.49
C ASP A 61 14.54 -7.37 -9.68
N LEU A 62 13.51 -7.96 -10.31
CA LEU A 62 12.17 -7.35 -10.43
C LEU A 62 11.36 -7.40 -9.12
N GLN A 63 11.83 -8.15 -8.12
CA GLN A 63 11.16 -8.33 -6.84
C GLN A 63 12.17 -8.30 -5.69
N GLY A 64 12.91 -7.19 -5.60
CA GLY A 64 13.81 -6.95 -4.47
C GLY A 64 13.06 -6.98 -3.12
N PRO A 65 13.73 -7.43 -2.03
CA PRO A 65 13.13 -7.60 -0.69
C PRO A 65 12.64 -6.30 -0.03
N SER A 66 12.99 -5.12 -0.56
CA SER A 66 12.73 -3.83 0.08
C SER A 66 11.27 -3.35 0.00
N SER A 67 10.54 -3.69 -1.07
CA SER A 67 9.15 -3.23 -1.25
C SER A 67 8.15 -4.04 -0.41
N SER A 68 8.35 -5.35 -0.32
CA SER A 68 7.49 -6.23 0.49
C SER A 68 7.62 -5.94 1.98
N ASP A 69 8.85 -5.70 2.44
CA ASP A 69 9.16 -5.58 3.86
C ASP A 69 8.73 -4.23 4.43
N SER A 70 8.82 -3.16 3.63
CA SER A 70 8.33 -1.83 4.02
C SER A 70 6.80 -1.80 4.13
N GLU A 71 6.07 -2.43 3.20
CA GLU A 71 4.62 -2.60 3.32
C GLU A 71 4.22 -3.41 4.55
N LEU A 72 4.99 -4.44 4.89
CA LEU A 72 4.68 -5.33 6.01
C LEU A 72 4.83 -4.61 7.36
N LYS A 73 5.83 -3.72 7.49
CA LYS A 73 5.99 -2.81 8.64
C LYS A 73 4.76 -1.92 8.81
N ILE A 74 4.32 -1.25 7.75
CA ILE A 74 3.12 -0.39 7.77
C ILE A 74 1.87 -1.19 8.14
N VAL A 75 1.73 -2.42 7.62
CA VAL A 75 0.61 -3.30 7.97
C VAL A 75 0.61 -3.66 9.45
N GLY A 76 1.78 -3.96 10.02
CA GLY A 76 1.95 -4.26 11.44
C GLY A 76 1.64 -3.06 12.33
N GLU A 77 2.24 -1.90 12.04
CA GLU A 77 2.06 -0.68 12.82
C GLU A 77 0.61 -0.19 12.84
N TYR A 78 -0.10 -0.23 11.71
CA TYR A 78 -1.46 0.30 11.61
C TYR A 78 -2.56 -0.77 11.76
N GLY A 79 -2.18 -2.02 12.06
CA GLY A 79 -3.11 -3.14 12.25
C GLY A 79 -4.04 -3.37 11.05
N LEU A 80 -3.45 -3.39 9.84
CA LEU A 80 -4.18 -3.62 8.59
C LEU A 80 -4.36 -5.13 8.36
N ARG A 81 -5.45 -5.53 7.68
CA ARG A 81 -5.69 -6.96 7.41
C ARG A 81 -5.00 -7.44 6.14
N ASN A 82 -4.95 -6.60 5.11
CA ASN A 82 -4.47 -6.96 3.78
C ASN A 82 -3.64 -5.80 3.20
N LYS A 83 -2.65 -6.13 2.36
CA LYS A 83 -1.90 -5.17 1.54
C LYS A 83 -2.79 -4.29 0.66
N ARG A 84 -3.96 -4.81 0.24
CA ARG A 84 -4.98 -4.05 -0.48
C ARG A 84 -5.44 -2.78 0.24
N GLU A 85 -5.39 -2.73 1.57
CA GLU A 85 -5.72 -1.49 2.31
C GLU A 85 -4.64 -0.42 2.10
N VAL A 86 -3.36 -0.81 2.08
CA VAL A 86 -2.22 0.08 1.78
C VAL A 86 -2.31 0.56 0.33
N TRP A 87 -2.55 -0.35 -0.61
CA TRP A 87 -2.62 -0.01 -2.04
C TRP A 87 -3.76 0.95 -2.36
N ARG A 88 -4.89 0.89 -1.64
CA ARG A 88 -5.97 1.87 -1.78
C ARG A 88 -5.52 3.27 -1.39
N VAL A 89 -4.77 3.41 -0.29
CA VAL A 89 -4.23 4.70 0.16
C VAL A 89 -3.16 5.21 -0.80
N GLN A 90 -2.26 4.33 -1.25
CA GLN A 90 -1.26 4.66 -2.27
C GLN A 90 -1.91 5.14 -3.57
N LEU A 91 -2.98 4.47 -4.03
CA LEU A 91 -3.71 4.91 -5.23
C LEU A 91 -4.32 6.30 -5.04
N THR A 92 -4.91 6.59 -3.87
CA THR A 92 -5.44 7.93 -3.60
C THR A 92 -4.34 8.99 -3.60
N LEU A 93 -3.18 8.70 -3.00
CA LEU A 93 -2.01 9.58 -3.01
C LEU A 93 -1.48 9.82 -4.42
N SER A 94 -1.37 8.78 -5.24
CA SER A 94 -0.93 8.90 -6.63
C SER A 94 -1.85 9.81 -7.45
N LYS A 95 -3.18 9.73 -7.23
CA LYS A 95 -4.15 10.63 -7.87
C LYS A 95 -3.98 12.08 -7.41
N ILE A 96 -3.81 12.30 -6.11
CA ILE A 96 -3.59 13.63 -5.53
C ILE A 96 -2.29 14.25 -6.07
N ARG A 97 -1.18 13.50 -6.05
CA ARG A 97 0.11 13.95 -6.58
C ARG A 97 0.07 14.21 -8.08
N ARG A 98 -0.66 13.40 -8.85
CA ARG A 98 -0.87 13.65 -10.28
C ARG A 98 -1.55 14.99 -10.51
N ALA A 99 -2.68 15.25 -9.83
CA ALA A 99 -3.37 16.53 -9.93
C ALA A 99 -2.47 17.70 -9.51
N ALA A 100 -1.72 17.57 -8.42
CA ALA A 100 -0.79 18.61 -7.97
C ALA A 100 0.30 18.91 -9.02
N ARG A 101 0.86 17.89 -9.69
CA ARG A 101 1.85 18.09 -10.76
C ARG A 101 1.26 18.84 -11.97
N GLU A 102 0.04 18.47 -12.39
CA GLU A 102 -0.66 19.16 -13.49
C GLU A 102 -0.97 20.63 -13.15
N LEU A 103 -1.18 20.95 -11.87
CA LEU A 103 -1.42 22.32 -11.41
C LEU A 103 -0.13 23.15 -11.28
N LEU A 104 0.99 22.51 -10.96
CA LEU A 104 2.30 23.17 -10.84
C LEU A 104 2.92 23.49 -12.20
N THR A 105 2.49 22.83 -13.29
CA THR A 105 2.93 23.18 -14.65
C THR A 105 2.26 24.44 -15.20
N LEU A 106 1.12 24.85 -14.63
CA LEU A 106 0.40 26.06 -15.01
C LEU A 106 1.01 27.29 -14.31
N ASP A 107 0.72 28.50 -14.82
CA ASP A 107 1.21 29.72 -14.20
C ASP A 107 0.53 29.98 -12.84
N GLU A 108 1.20 30.71 -11.94
CA GLU A 108 0.73 30.96 -10.57
C GLU A 108 -0.61 31.69 -10.52
N LYS A 109 -0.88 32.55 -11.51
CA LYS A 109 -2.07 33.39 -11.58
C LYS A 109 -3.19 32.79 -12.43
N ASP A 110 -2.99 31.60 -12.99
CA ASP A 110 -4.02 30.95 -13.78
C ASP A 110 -5.26 30.66 -12.92
N PRO A 111 -6.47 30.99 -13.41
CA PRO A 111 -7.71 30.81 -12.64
C PRO A 111 -7.93 29.34 -12.28
N LYS A 112 -7.52 28.42 -13.15
CA LYS A 112 -7.60 26.97 -12.93
C LYS A 112 -6.70 26.54 -11.76
N ARG A 113 -5.46 27.03 -11.72
CA ARG A 113 -4.50 26.72 -10.64
C ARG A 113 -5.01 27.22 -9.30
N LEU A 114 -5.53 28.44 -9.26
CA LEU A 114 -6.08 29.04 -8.04
C LEU A 114 -7.33 28.30 -7.55
N PHE A 115 -8.25 27.93 -8.43
CA PHE A 115 -9.48 27.26 -8.03
C PHE A 115 -9.24 25.79 -7.60
N GLU A 116 -8.64 24.99 -8.49
CA GLU A 116 -8.43 23.56 -8.23
C GLU A 116 -7.37 23.33 -7.15
N GLY A 117 -6.31 24.15 -7.13
CA GLY A 117 -5.26 24.07 -6.11
C GLY A 117 -5.79 24.35 -4.71
N ASN A 118 -6.55 25.45 -4.55
CA ASN A 118 -7.15 25.78 -3.26
C ASN A 118 -8.21 24.74 -2.85
N ALA A 119 -8.98 24.19 -3.79
CA ALA A 119 -9.94 23.12 -3.49
C ALA A 119 -9.25 21.84 -3.00
N LEU A 120 -8.11 21.48 -3.59
CA LEU A 120 -7.30 20.33 -3.20
C LEU A 120 -6.73 20.52 -1.79
N ILE A 121 -6.13 21.68 -1.52
CA ILE A 121 -5.56 22.01 -0.20
C ILE A 121 -6.65 22.01 0.88
N ARG A 122 -7.80 22.66 0.63
CA ARG A 122 -8.93 22.67 1.58
C ARG A 122 -9.42 21.27 1.93
N ARG A 123 -9.44 20.34 0.95
CA ARG A 123 -9.81 18.94 1.20
C ARG A 123 -8.82 18.24 2.12
N LEU A 124 -7.52 18.45 1.90
CA LEU A 124 -6.46 17.82 2.70
C LEU A 124 -6.41 18.37 4.13
N VAL A 125 -6.55 19.68 4.31
CA VAL A 125 -6.63 20.33 5.63
C VAL A 125 -7.85 19.84 6.39
N ARG A 126 -9.03 19.76 5.75
CA ARG A 126 -10.26 19.25 6.40
C ARG A 126 -10.13 17.82 6.93
N ILE A 127 -9.38 16.98 6.22
CA ILE A 127 -9.08 15.61 6.65
C ILE A 127 -8.02 15.62 7.76
N GLY A 128 -7.13 16.61 7.78
CA GLY A 128 -6.03 16.72 8.74
C GLY A 128 -4.75 16.03 8.29
N VAL A 129 -4.56 15.82 6.98
CA VAL A 129 -3.31 15.28 6.42
C VAL A 129 -2.24 16.36 6.33
N LEU A 130 -2.66 17.59 6.06
CA LEU A 130 -1.80 18.75 5.96
C LEU A 130 -2.13 19.73 7.10
N ASP A 131 -1.09 20.29 7.69
CA ASP A 131 -1.21 21.31 8.73
C ASP A 131 -1.52 22.69 8.13
N GLU A 132 -2.17 23.55 8.92
CA GLU A 132 -2.62 24.89 8.47
C GLU A 132 -1.45 25.81 8.10
N SER A 133 -0.28 25.56 8.68
CA SER A 133 0.95 26.30 8.39
C SER A 133 1.52 26.03 6.99
N ARG A 134 1.17 24.89 6.37
CA ARG A 134 1.80 24.38 5.13
C ARG A 134 0.85 24.34 3.93
N MET A 135 0.04 25.37 3.73
CA MET A 135 -0.94 25.45 2.62
C MET A 135 -0.34 25.76 1.23
N LYS A 136 0.80 25.16 0.88
CA LYS A 136 1.39 25.27 -0.47
C LYS A 136 1.26 23.95 -1.23
N LEU A 137 1.14 24.02 -2.55
CA LEU A 137 1.01 22.84 -3.42
C LEU A 137 2.25 21.93 -3.37
N ASP A 138 3.43 22.50 -3.12
CA ASP A 138 4.69 21.74 -3.06
C ASP A 138 4.69 20.70 -1.94
N TYR A 139 4.09 21.03 -0.78
CA TYR A 139 3.99 20.11 0.35
C TYR A 139 3.09 18.91 0.07
N VAL A 140 2.14 19.04 -0.87
CA VAL A 140 1.27 17.93 -1.30
C VAL A 140 2.08 16.82 -1.97
N LEU A 141 3.18 17.17 -2.65
CA LEU A 141 4.07 16.19 -3.28
C LEU A 141 4.85 15.38 -2.24
N ALA A 142 5.23 16.02 -1.13
CA ALA A 142 5.99 15.40 -0.04
C ALA A 142 5.17 14.48 0.87
N LEU A 143 3.83 14.46 0.75
CA LEU A 143 2.95 13.63 1.58
C LEU A 143 3.30 12.16 1.50
N ARG A 144 3.26 11.46 2.64
CA ARG A 144 3.53 10.02 2.70
C ARG A 144 2.26 9.21 2.95
N VAL A 145 2.39 7.88 2.94
CA VAL A 145 1.26 6.96 3.13
C VAL A 145 0.79 6.95 4.58
N GLU A 146 1.75 7.13 5.49
CA GLU A 146 1.55 7.17 6.93
C GLU A 146 0.56 8.28 7.31
N ASP A 147 0.70 9.48 6.75
CA ASP A 147 -0.16 10.64 7.03
C ASP A 147 -1.65 10.32 6.82
N PHE A 148 -1.98 9.51 5.82
CA PHE A 148 -3.36 9.07 5.57
C PHE A 148 -3.81 7.95 6.51
N LEU A 149 -2.89 7.05 6.89
CA LEU A 149 -3.19 5.97 7.82
C LEU A 149 -3.40 6.47 9.24
N GLU A 150 -2.74 7.56 9.64
CA GLU A 150 -2.95 8.22 10.93
C GLU A 150 -4.37 8.80 11.09
N ARG A 151 -4.99 9.24 10.00
CA ARG A 151 -6.33 9.85 9.99
C ARG A 151 -7.48 8.83 9.96
N ARG A 152 -7.17 7.54 9.98
CA ARG A 152 -8.19 6.49 10.04
C ARG A 152 -8.82 6.44 11.44
N LEU A 153 -10.10 6.07 11.50
CA LEU A 153 -10.81 5.92 12.77
C LEU A 153 -10.09 4.92 13.70
N GLN A 154 -9.54 3.85 13.14
CA GLN A 154 -8.79 2.84 13.87
C GLN A 154 -7.60 3.42 14.67
N THR A 155 -6.78 4.26 14.03
CA THR A 155 -5.62 4.91 14.64
C THR A 155 -6.03 6.06 15.54
N CYS A 156 -7.03 6.85 15.16
CA CYS A 156 -7.56 7.92 16.01
C CYS A 156 -8.05 7.37 17.35
N VAL A 157 -8.81 6.27 17.35
CA VAL A 157 -9.34 5.62 18.56
C VAL A 157 -8.22 5.08 19.46
N TYR A 158 -7.14 4.54 18.86
CA TYR A 158 -5.97 4.09 19.62
C TYR A 158 -5.20 5.27 20.22
N LYS A 159 -4.94 6.33 19.43
CA LYS A 159 -4.24 7.54 19.89
C LYS A 159 -5.03 8.27 21.01
N LEU A 160 -6.36 8.22 20.98
CA LEU A 160 -7.23 8.78 22.03
C LEU A 160 -7.28 7.93 23.31
N GLY A 161 -6.66 6.74 23.34
CA GLY A 161 -6.65 5.88 24.51
C GLY A 161 -7.94 5.10 24.78
N LEU A 162 -8.93 5.15 23.87
CA LEU A 162 -10.18 4.38 23.99
C LEU A 162 -9.95 2.87 23.85
N ALA A 163 -8.84 2.46 23.24
CA ALA A 163 -8.46 1.08 23.06
C ALA A 163 -7.00 0.86 23.47
N LYS A 164 -6.73 -0.26 24.14
CA LYS A 164 -5.37 -0.66 24.57
C LYS A 164 -4.42 -1.01 23.42
N SER A 165 -4.95 -1.39 22.25
CA SER A 165 -4.19 -1.83 21.09
C SER A 165 -4.94 -1.47 19.81
N ILE A 166 -4.21 -1.36 18.70
CA ILE A 166 -4.75 -1.05 17.37
C ILE A 166 -5.67 -2.17 16.86
N HIS A 167 -5.36 -3.43 17.19
CA HIS A 167 -6.25 -4.56 16.88
C HIS A 167 -7.53 -4.53 17.72
N HIS A 168 -7.42 -4.13 18.99
CA HIS A 168 -8.57 -3.94 19.87
C HIS A 168 -9.49 -2.83 19.35
N ALA A 169 -8.93 -1.69 18.90
CA ALA A 169 -9.70 -0.62 18.28
C ALA A 169 -10.53 -1.12 17.10
N ARG A 170 -9.95 -1.95 16.22
CA ARG A 170 -10.65 -2.52 15.07
C ARG A 170 -11.85 -3.39 15.47
N VAL A 171 -11.70 -4.17 16.54
CA VAL A 171 -12.78 -5.03 17.07
C VAL A 171 -13.91 -4.17 17.64
N LEU A 172 -13.60 -3.15 18.45
CA LEU A 172 -14.58 -2.23 19.01
C LEU A 172 -15.40 -1.51 17.94
N ILE A 173 -14.74 -1.04 16.87
CA ILE A 173 -15.40 -0.38 15.74
C ILE A 173 -16.36 -1.36 15.06
N LYS A 174 -15.89 -2.56 14.71
CA LYS A 174 -16.73 -3.57 14.04
C LYS A 174 -17.93 -4.01 14.88
N GLN A 175 -17.75 -4.10 16.19
CA GLN A 175 -18.80 -4.46 17.15
C GLN A 175 -19.78 -3.30 17.44
N ARG A 176 -19.62 -2.15 16.78
CA ARG A 176 -20.49 -0.98 16.90
C ARG A 176 -20.45 -0.32 18.28
N HIS A 177 -19.29 -0.31 18.93
CA HIS A 177 -19.11 0.35 20.23
C HIS A 177 -18.68 1.81 20.12
N ILE A 178 -18.22 2.26 18.95
CA ILE A 178 -17.68 3.61 18.75
C ILE A 178 -18.64 4.43 17.91
N ARG A 179 -18.84 5.70 18.31
CA ARG A 179 -19.55 6.71 17.54
C ARG A 179 -18.62 7.87 17.17
N VAL A 180 -18.96 8.54 16.08
CA VAL A 180 -18.37 9.82 15.68
C VAL A 180 -19.50 10.86 15.71
N GLY A 181 -19.46 11.77 16.67
CA GLY A 181 -20.58 12.65 16.99
C GLY A 181 -21.77 11.84 17.51
N LYS A 182 -22.87 11.86 16.75
CA LYS A 182 -24.10 11.13 17.08
C LYS A 182 -24.19 9.77 16.38
N GLN A 183 -23.41 9.56 15.32
CA GLN A 183 -23.54 8.40 14.44
C GLN A 183 -22.61 7.26 14.86
N ILE A 184 -23.15 6.04 14.95
CA ILE A 184 -22.34 4.83 15.16
C ILE A 184 -21.65 4.46 13.84
N VAL A 185 -20.33 4.27 13.89
CA VAL A 185 -19.50 3.95 12.72
C VAL A 185 -18.89 2.56 12.90
N ASN A 186 -19.11 1.68 11.92
CA ASN A 186 -18.65 0.28 11.94
C ASN A 186 -17.48 0.00 10.97
N VAL A 187 -16.97 1.03 10.29
CA VAL A 187 -15.89 0.91 9.28
C VAL A 187 -14.57 1.46 9.83
N PRO A 188 -13.54 0.62 10.07
CA PRO A 188 -12.23 1.07 10.56
C PRO A 188 -11.45 1.96 9.57
N SER A 189 -11.79 1.88 8.28
CA SER A 189 -11.21 2.71 7.21
C SER A 189 -11.85 4.10 7.09
N TYR A 190 -12.78 4.46 7.98
CA TYR A 190 -13.39 5.79 7.99
C TYR A 190 -12.31 6.85 8.23
N MET A 191 -12.27 7.87 7.37
CA MET A 191 -11.33 8.99 7.48
C MET A 191 -11.95 10.07 8.37
N VAL A 192 -11.34 10.31 9.52
CA VAL A 192 -11.83 11.25 10.53
C VAL A 192 -11.42 12.67 10.16
N ARG A 193 -12.39 13.57 10.06
CA ARG A 193 -12.15 15.02 9.89
C ARG A 193 -11.65 15.64 11.18
N LEU A 194 -10.88 16.74 11.10
CA LEU A 194 -10.38 17.46 12.27
C LEU A 194 -11.51 17.86 13.23
N ASP A 195 -12.60 18.41 12.70
CA ASP A 195 -13.76 18.86 13.49
C ASP A 195 -14.44 17.71 14.25
N SER A 196 -14.50 16.54 13.62
CA SER A 196 -15.17 15.35 14.17
C SER A 196 -14.29 14.58 15.14
N GLN A 197 -12.99 14.85 15.19
CA GLN A 197 -12.03 14.11 16.02
C GLN A 197 -12.31 14.24 17.52
N LYS A 198 -12.78 15.42 17.96
CA LYS A 198 -13.14 15.67 19.37
C LYS A 198 -14.38 14.92 19.82
N HIS A 199 -15.20 14.45 18.87
CA HIS A 199 -16.49 13.85 19.13
C HIS A 199 -16.44 12.32 18.97
N ILE A 200 -15.27 11.71 19.17
CA ILE A 200 -15.10 10.25 19.09
C ILE A 200 -15.22 9.71 20.51
N ASP A 201 -16.31 8.99 20.76
CA ASP A 201 -16.59 8.40 22.07
C ASP A 201 -17.23 7.03 21.92
N PHE A 202 -17.39 6.33 23.04
CA PHE A 202 -18.26 5.17 23.09
C PHE A 202 -19.71 5.54 22.77
N ALA A 203 -20.40 4.64 22.08
CA ALA A 203 -21.81 4.78 21.84
C ALA A 203 -22.58 4.61 23.15
N LEU A 204 -23.56 5.49 23.41
CA LEU A 204 -24.43 5.41 24.59
C LEU A 204 -25.19 4.08 24.67
N THR A 205 -25.45 3.46 23.53
CA THR A 205 -26.11 2.15 23.44
C THR A 205 -25.17 0.98 23.76
N SER A 206 -23.86 1.21 23.76
CA SER A 206 -22.87 0.16 23.99
C SER A 206 -22.68 -0.09 25.49
N PRO A 207 -22.33 -1.32 25.89
CA PRO A 207 -22.06 -1.64 27.30
C PRO A 207 -20.97 -0.74 27.93
N TYR A 208 -19.99 -0.32 27.14
CA TYR A 208 -18.91 0.58 27.57
C TYR A 208 -19.35 2.05 27.71
N GLY A 209 -20.46 2.45 27.07
CA GLY A 209 -21.01 3.79 27.13
C GLY A 209 -22.21 3.95 28.06
N GLY A 210 -22.44 2.98 28.97
CA GLY A 210 -23.57 2.98 29.89
C GLY A 210 -24.82 2.24 29.39
N GLY A 211 -24.72 1.54 28.26
CA GLY A 211 -25.80 0.70 27.73
C GLY A 211 -25.97 -0.62 28.48
N ARG A 212 -27.07 -1.33 28.18
CA ARG A 212 -27.38 -2.64 28.78
C ARG A 212 -26.23 -3.64 28.54
N PRO A 213 -25.83 -4.44 29.56
CA PRO A 213 -24.82 -5.48 29.39
C PRO A 213 -25.20 -6.46 28.28
N GLY A 214 -24.19 -6.94 27.56
CA GLY A 214 -24.35 -7.79 26.38
C GLY A 214 -24.97 -9.16 26.68
N ARG A 215 -25.42 -9.87 25.64
CA ARG A 215 -26.08 -11.19 25.75
C ARG A 215 -25.28 -12.20 26.58
N VAL A 216 -23.98 -12.32 26.31
CA VAL A 216 -23.11 -13.29 27.01
C VAL A 216 -22.97 -12.93 28.49
N GLN A 217 -22.76 -11.66 28.81
CA GLN A 217 -22.65 -11.21 30.19
C GLN A 217 -23.96 -11.42 30.95
N ARG A 218 -25.10 -11.12 30.31
CA ARG A 218 -26.43 -11.40 30.88
C ARG A 218 -26.68 -12.89 31.08
N LYS A 219 -26.30 -13.74 30.12
CA LYS A 219 -26.44 -15.20 30.25
C LYS A 219 -25.57 -15.72 31.40
N LYS A 220 -24.33 -15.24 31.52
CA LYS A 220 -23.42 -15.60 32.61
C LYS A 220 -23.94 -15.13 33.98
N ALA A 221 -24.45 -13.90 34.07
CA ALA A 221 -25.06 -13.39 35.30
C ALA A 221 -26.31 -14.19 35.72
N ALA A 222 -27.15 -14.56 34.75
CA ALA A 222 -28.32 -15.41 35.02
C ALA A 222 -27.93 -16.83 35.44
N ALA A 223 -26.90 -17.41 34.84
CA ALA A 223 -26.37 -18.72 35.24
C ALA A 223 -25.73 -18.68 36.63
N ALA A 224 -25.00 -17.62 36.97
CA ALA A 224 -24.44 -17.43 38.30
C ALA A 224 -25.54 -17.26 39.36
N ALA A 225 -26.58 -16.47 39.07
CA ALA A 225 -27.70 -16.28 39.99
C ALA A 225 -28.59 -17.53 40.16
N GLY A 226 -28.54 -18.48 39.24
CA GLY A 226 -29.26 -19.76 39.34
C GLY A 226 -28.47 -20.90 39.98
N GLY A 227 -27.16 -20.71 40.23
CA GLY A 227 -26.30 -21.72 40.86
C GLY A 227 -26.16 -21.58 42.38
N ASP A 228 -26.50 -20.42 42.95
CA ASP A 228 -26.45 -20.15 44.40
C ASP A 228 -27.66 -20.69 45.19
N GLY A 229 -28.58 -21.43 44.54
CA GLY A 229 -29.85 -21.86 45.13
C GLY A 229 -29.94 -23.32 45.58
N GLU A 230 -28.86 -24.12 45.44
CA GLU A 230 -28.89 -25.58 45.68
C GLU A 230 -27.95 -26.07 46.80
N GLU A 231 -27.16 -25.21 47.46
CA GLU A 231 -26.19 -25.63 48.51
C GLU A 231 -26.61 -25.28 49.96
N ALA A 232 -27.89 -25.03 50.25
CA ALA A 232 -28.34 -24.60 51.58
C ALA A 232 -29.32 -25.54 52.32
N GLU A 233 -29.59 -26.76 51.84
CA GLU A 233 -30.56 -27.69 52.46
C GLU A 233 -30.04 -29.13 52.71
N GLU A 234 -28.73 -29.36 52.94
CA GLU A 234 -28.24 -30.72 53.27
C GLU A 234 -27.39 -30.83 54.56
N ASP A 235 -27.35 -29.80 55.43
CA ASP A 235 -26.58 -29.85 56.70
C ASP A 235 -27.48 -29.75 57.97
N GLU A 236 -28.66 -30.37 57.98
CA GLU A 236 -29.39 -30.66 59.25
C GLU A 236 -30.13 -32.01 59.19
N GLU A 237 -29.42 -33.12 59.43
CA GLU A 237 -29.95 -34.31 60.15
C GLU A 237 -28.85 -35.17 60.79
#